data_AF-A0A2N6T5V6-F1
#
_entry.id   AF-A0A2N6T5V6-F1
#
_cell.length_a   1.000
_cell.length_b   1.000
_cell.length_c   1.000
_cell.angle_alpha   90.00
_cell.angle_beta   90.00
_cell.angle_gamma   90.00
#
_symmetry.space_group_name_H-M   'P 1'
#
loop_
_entity.id
_entity.type
_entity.pdbx_description
1 polymer ?
#
loop_
_entity_poly.entity_id
_entity_poly.type
_entity_poly.pdbx_seq_one_letter_code
_entity_poly.pdbx_strand_id
1 'polypeptide(L)'
;MKVHPDTPGVDDPGAGRRIGIDVGTVRIGVASSDRDGLLATPVETVPRVTGFKDRDGEDIERLLEIIEEYEAVEVVVGLPRDLKGNGSASVKHAKEIGFRISRRSEVPVRYADERLTTVAATNALRASGVSEKAGRAVIDQAAAVAILQSWLDGRANALAAQQDQNPTSADPSLLNNPKEI
;
A
#
# COMPACT_ATOMS: atom_id res chain seq x y z
N MET A 1 -1.56 -18.70 -10.58
CA MET A 1 -1.79 -17.43 -11.30
C MET A 1 -0.63 -16.47 -11.04
N LYS A 2 -0.07 -15.84 -12.09
CA LYS A 2 0.91 -14.76 -11.91
C LYS A 2 0.14 -13.51 -11.43
N VAL A 3 0.69 -12.77 -10.46
CA VAL A 3 0.14 -11.47 -10.03
C VAL A 3 1.14 -10.45 -10.49
N HIS A 4 0.64 -9.38 -11.07
CA HIS A 4 1.41 -8.23 -11.49
C HIS A 4 1.13 -7.10 -10.52
N PRO A 5 2.09 -6.19 -10.30
CA PRO A 5 1.79 -4.96 -9.58
C PRO A 5 0.63 -4.22 -10.25
N ASP A 6 -0.27 -3.70 -9.43
CA ASP A 6 -1.34 -2.80 -9.83
C ASP A 6 -0.77 -1.40 -10.14
N THR A 7 -1.54 -0.60 -10.87
CA THR A 7 -1.16 0.78 -11.21
C THR A 7 -1.91 1.75 -10.30
N PRO A 8 -1.21 2.61 -9.53
CA PRO A 8 -1.86 3.61 -8.70
C PRO A 8 -2.79 4.53 -9.50
N GLY A 9 -3.93 4.89 -8.92
CA GLY A 9 -4.92 5.81 -9.51
C GLY A 9 -5.87 5.17 -10.54
N VAL A 10 -5.70 3.89 -10.88
CA VAL A 10 -6.70 3.11 -11.62
C VAL A 10 -7.73 2.56 -10.64
N ASP A 11 -9.02 2.70 -10.97
CA ASP A 11 -10.14 2.33 -10.08
C ASP A 11 -10.00 2.94 -8.67
N ASP A 12 -9.57 4.21 -8.60
CA ASP A 12 -9.31 4.90 -7.34
C ASP A 12 -10.58 5.03 -6.49
N PRO A 13 -10.56 4.63 -5.20
CA PRO A 13 -11.73 4.72 -4.33
C PRO A 13 -12.04 6.16 -3.86
N GLY A 14 -11.27 7.16 -4.29
CA GLY A 14 -11.41 8.55 -3.87
C GLY A 14 -10.74 8.85 -2.52
N ALA A 15 -11.32 9.80 -1.78
CA ALA A 15 -10.83 10.21 -0.46
C ALA A 15 -11.01 9.09 0.58
N GLY A 16 -10.11 9.04 1.56
CA GLY A 16 -10.13 8.02 2.61
C GLY A 16 -8.74 7.47 2.92
N ARG A 17 -8.64 6.82 4.09
CA ARG A 17 -7.38 6.23 4.54
C ARG A 17 -7.08 4.96 3.76
N ARG A 18 -5.80 4.76 3.47
CA ARG A 18 -5.27 3.53 2.87
C ARG A 18 -4.38 2.83 3.88
N ILE A 19 -4.39 1.50 3.87
CA ILE A 19 -3.52 0.69 4.71
C ILE A 19 -2.42 0.08 3.85
N GLY A 20 -1.16 0.32 4.21
CA GLY A 20 0.02 -0.27 3.59
C GLY A 20 0.50 -1.49 4.37
N ILE A 21 0.84 -2.56 3.68
CA ILE A 21 1.27 -3.83 4.28
C ILE A 21 2.59 -4.28 3.65
N ASP A 22 3.64 -4.43 4.48
CA ASP A 22 4.88 -5.11 4.12
C ASP A 22 4.90 -6.52 4.70
N VAL A 23 5.08 -7.53 3.84
CA VAL A 23 4.82 -8.92 4.19
C VAL A 23 6.13 -9.70 4.35
N GLY A 24 6.58 -9.82 5.59
CA GLY A 24 7.70 -10.69 5.97
C GLY A 24 7.27 -12.12 6.33
N THR A 25 8.27 -12.99 6.56
CA THR A 25 8.06 -14.38 7.00
C THR A 25 7.80 -14.51 8.50
N VAL A 26 8.26 -13.53 9.30
CA VAL A 26 8.15 -13.53 10.78
C VAL A 26 7.25 -12.40 11.28
N ARG A 27 7.14 -11.31 10.52
CA ARG A 27 6.44 -10.08 10.90
C ARG A 27 5.80 -9.44 9.67
N ILE A 28 4.75 -8.68 9.90
CA ILE A 28 4.02 -7.92 8.90
C ILE A 28 4.04 -6.45 9.33
N GLY A 29 4.72 -5.59 8.57
CA GLY A 29 4.72 -4.16 8.82
C GLY A 29 3.40 -3.54 8.34
N VAL A 30 2.82 -2.64 9.12
CA VAL A 30 1.56 -1.96 8.78
C VAL A 30 1.72 -0.45 8.86
N ALA A 31 1.24 0.25 7.84
CA ALA A 31 1.19 1.70 7.75
C ALA A 31 -0.22 2.17 7.38
N SER A 32 -0.55 3.43 7.70
CA SER A 32 -1.81 4.06 7.34
C SER A 32 -1.53 5.42 6.71
N SER A 33 -2.40 5.86 5.80
CA SER A 33 -2.39 7.23 5.30
C SER A 33 -3.26 8.15 6.15
N ASP A 34 -3.06 9.46 6.03
CA ASP A 34 -4.12 10.42 6.35
C ASP A 34 -5.37 10.23 5.46
N ARG A 35 -6.48 10.93 5.80
CA ARG A 35 -7.75 10.82 5.06
C ARG A 35 -7.67 11.43 3.64
N ASP A 36 -6.72 12.32 3.39
CA ASP A 36 -6.52 12.94 2.08
C ASP A 36 -5.68 12.03 1.15
N GLY A 37 -5.04 11.02 1.72
CA GLY A 37 -4.16 10.10 1.00
C GLY A 37 -2.84 10.75 0.62
N LEU A 38 -2.31 11.64 1.48
CA LEU A 38 -1.07 12.38 1.21
C LEU A 38 0.14 11.74 1.90
N LEU A 39 0.07 11.53 3.22
CA LEU A 39 1.20 11.06 4.01
C LEU A 39 0.93 9.69 4.63
N ALA A 40 1.88 8.76 4.45
CA ALA A 40 1.91 7.48 5.13
C ALA A 40 2.63 7.58 6.49
N THR A 41 2.07 6.95 7.51
CA THR A 41 2.67 6.86 8.86
C THR A 41 2.64 5.42 9.36
N PRO A 42 3.61 5.01 10.21
CA PRO A 42 3.63 3.66 10.76
C PRO A 42 2.46 3.45 11.71
N VAL A 43 1.83 2.28 11.65
CA VAL A 43 0.78 1.85 12.58
C VAL A 43 1.38 0.88 13.60
N GLU A 44 1.75 -0.31 13.14
CA GLU A 44 2.31 -1.35 14.01
C GLU A 44 3.09 -2.41 13.22
N THR A 45 3.59 -3.41 13.92
CA THR A 45 4.21 -4.59 13.31
C THR A 45 3.56 -5.84 13.90
N VAL A 46 2.74 -6.50 13.09
CA VAL A 46 1.97 -7.69 13.49
C VAL A 46 2.89 -8.92 13.45
N PRO A 47 2.98 -9.72 14.52
CA PRO A 47 3.69 -11.00 14.50
C PRO A 47 3.06 -11.94 13.48
N ARG A 48 3.85 -12.60 12.63
CA ARG A 48 3.32 -13.57 11.68
C ARG A 48 3.29 -14.95 12.31
N VAL A 49 2.10 -15.52 12.41
CA VAL A 49 1.87 -16.83 13.05
C VAL A 49 1.25 -17.84 12.09
N THR A 50 0.63 -17.37 10.99
CA THR A 50 -0.08 -18.26 10.08
C THR A 50 0.75 -18.64 8.85
N GLY A 51 0.97 -19.94 8.68
CA GLY A 51 1.61 -20.52 7.51
C GLY A 51 0.67 -20.73 6.32
N PHE A 52 1.23 -21.12 5.17
CA PHE A 52 0.49 -21.27 3.90
C PHE A 52 -0.65 -22.30 3.93
N LYS A 53 -0.57 -23.31 4.81
CA LYS A 53 -1.56 -24.40 4.89
C LYS A 53 -2.47 -24.28 6.10
N ASP A 54 -2.21 -23.30 6.95
CA ASP A 54 -2.95 -23.12 8.20
C ASP A 54 -4.24 -22.35 7.92
N ARG A 55 -5.21 -22.48 8.83
CA ARG A 55 -6.37 -21.60 8.85
C ARG A 55 -5.93 -20.22 9.31
N ASP A 56 -6.69 -19.18 8.94
CA ASP A 56 -6.46 -17.82 9.43
C ASP A 56 -6.29 -17.80 10.95
N GLY A 57 -5.20 -17.20 11.40
CA GLY A 57 -4.86 -17.02 12.81
C GLY A 57 -4.89 -15.55 13.22
N GLU A 58 -4.35 -15.28 14.41
CA GLU A 58 -4.36 -13.96 15.05
C GLU A 58 -3.75 -12.84 14.19
N ASP A 59 -2.78 -13.17 13.33
CA ASP A 59 -2.18 -12.20 12.41
C ASP A 59 -3.18 -11.70 11.35
N ILE A 60 -4.03 -12.58 10.82
CA ILE A 60 -5.06 -12.21 9.85
C ILE A 60 -6.19 -11.43 10.53
N GLU A 61 -6.63 -11.87 11.71
CA GLU A 61 -7.66 -11.16 12.48
C GLU A 61 -7.20 -9.73 12.81
N ARG A 62 -5.95 -9.57 13.27
CA ARG A 62 -5.43 -8.23 13.59
C ARG A 62 -5.36 -7.32 12.37
N LEU A 63 -4.99 -7.84 11.20
CA LEU A 63 -5.01 -7.03 9.96
C LEU A 63 -6.42 -6.56 9.61
N LEU A 64 -7.44 -7.41 9.79
CA LEU A 64 -8.83 -7.04 9.56
C LEU A 64 -9.33 -5.99 10.56
N GLU A 65 -8.97 -6.14 11.83
CA GLU A 65 -9.27 -5.13 12.87
C GLU A 65 -8.65 -3.77 12.50
N ILE A 66 -7.38 -3.73 12.07
CA ILE A 66 -6.73 -2.47 11.65
C ILE A 66 -7.47 -1.85 10.45
N ILE A 67 -7.86 -2.67 9.47
CA ILE A 67 -8.59 -2.20 8.28
C ILE A 67 -9.92 -1.55 8.69
N GLU A 68 -10.63 -2.14 9.65
CA GLU A 68 -11.89 -1.61 10.19
C GLU A 68 -11.68 -0.37 11.07
N GLU A 69 -10.73 -0.42 12.03
CA GLU A 69 -10.38 0.67 12.95
C GLU A 69 -10.03 1.97 12.21
N TYR A 70 -9.36 1.86 11.06
CA TYR A 70 -8.94 2.99 10.25
C TYR A 70 -9.95 3.36 9.14
N GLU A 71 -11.08 2.67 9.05
CA GLU A 71 -12.10 2.86 8.00
C GLU A 71 -11.45 2.87 6.61
N ALA A 72 -10.58 1.89 6.35
CA ALA A 72 -9.74 1.91 5.16
C ALA A 72 -10.56 1.77 3.88
N VAL A 73 -10.26 2.59 2.87
CA VAL A 73 -10.91 2.54 1.55
C VAL A 73 -10.15 1.69 0.55
N GLU A 74 -8.89 1.36 0.84
CA GLU A 74 -8.05 0.49 0.02
C GLU A 74 -6.88 -0.05 0.86
N VAL A 75 -6.48 -1.30 0.57
CA VAL A 75 -5.31 -1.96 1.16
C VAL A 75 -4.25 -2.14 0.09
N VAL A 76 -3.02 -1.73 0.38
CA VAL A 76 -1.86 -1.78 -0.52
C VAL A 76 -0.85 -2.75 0.05
N VAL A 77 -0.69 -3.91 -0.60
CA VAL A 77 0.27 -4.95 -0.21
C VAL A 77 1.53 -4.80 -1.06
N GLY A 78 2.67 -4.70 -0.43
CA GLY A 78 3.96 -4.71 -1.11
C GLY A 78 4.20 -6.01 -1.89
N LEU A 79 4.63 -5.89 -3.14
CA LEU A 79 4.98 -7.00 -4.01
C LEU A 79 6.47 -6.90 -4.40
N PRO A 80 7.36 -7.71 -3.81
CA PRO A 80 8.78 -7.70 -4.12
C PRO A 80 9.04 -8.01 -5.59
N ARG A 81 9.79 -7.14 -6.27
CA ARG A 81 10.37 -7.52 -7.56
C ARG A 81 11.44 -8.56 -7.34
N ASP A 82 11.24 -9.70 -7.98
CA ASP A 82 12.17 -10.81 -7.94
C ASP A 82 13.51 -10.38 -8.57
N LEU A 83 14.55 -10.24 -7.75
CA LEU A 83 15.91 -9.96 -8.23
C LEU A 83 16.46 -11.07 -9.16
N LYS A 84 15.75 -12.19 -9.35
CA LYS A 84 15.99 -13.18 -10.41
C LYS A 84 14.70 -13.78 -10.99
N GLY A 85 13.63 -12.99 -11.09
CA GLY A 85 12.48 -13.27 -11.95
C GLY A 85 11.96 -14.72 -11.97
N ASN A 86 11.49 -15.28 -10.86
CA ASN A 86 10.53 -16.39 -10.79
C ASN A 86 10.04 -16.65 -9.35
N GLY A 87 8.89 -16.07 -8.96
CA GLY A 87 8.04 -16.62 -7.89
C GLY A 87 8.73 -16.88 -6.56
N SER A 88 9.58 -15.95 -6.12
CA SER A 88 10.24 -15.98 -4.81
C SER A 88 9.22 -16.21 -3.66
N ALA A 89 9.68 -16.82 -2.56
CA ALA A 89 8.82 -17.10 -1.41
C ALA A 89 8.06 -15.85 -0.93
N SER A 90 8.70 -14.68 -0.97
CA SER A 90 8.10 -13.40 -0.57
C SER A 90 6.89 -13.02 -1.44
N VAL A 91 6.95 -13.25 -2.76
CA VAL A 91 5.78 -13.04 -3.65
C VAL A 91 4.63 -13.96 -3.26
N LYS A 92 4.91 -15.22 -2.87
CA LYS A 92 3.86 -16.14 -2.39
C LYS A 92 3.26 -15.64 -1.07
N HIS A 93 4.10 -15.16 -0.15
CA HIS A 93 3.64 -14.61 1.13
C HIS A 93 2.75 -13.38 0.96
N ALA A 94 3.14 -12.43 0.11
CA ALA A 94 2.35 -11.23 -0.19
C ALA A 94 0.99 -11.59 -0.80
N LYS A 95 0.98 -12.52 -1.77
CA LYS A 95 -0.26 -13.03 -2.37
C LYS A 95 -1.18 -13.66 -1.36
N GLU A 96 -0.64 -14.52 -0.49
CA GLU A 96 -1.43 -15.22 0.51
C GLU A 96 -2.11 -14.26 1.47
N ILE A 97 -1.38 -13.25 1.98
CA ILE A 97 -1.97 -12.23 2.85
C ILE A 97 -3.04 -11.42 2.12
N GLY A 98 -2.73 -10.92 0.93
CA GLY A 98 -3.71 -10.15 0.15
C GLY A 98 -4.97 -10.96 -0.17
N PHE A 99 -4.82 -12.25 -0.51
CA PHE A 99 -5.95 -13.15 -0.72
C PHE A 99 -6.80 -13.30 0.54
N ARG A 100 -6.18 -13.58 1.69
CA ARG A 100 -6.89 -13.76 2.98
C ARG A 100 -7.65 -12.52 3.43
N ILE A 101 -7.09 -11.34 3.21
CA ILE A 101 -7.78 -10.07 3.44
C ILE A 101 -8.97 -9.95 2.47
N SER A 102 -8.73 -10.11 1.17
CA SER A 102 -9.77 -9.89 0.14
C SER A 102 -10.99 -10.81 0.26
N ARG A 103 -10.83 -12.01 0.83
CA ARG A 103 -11.95 -12.95 1.04
C ARG A 103 -12.76 -12.67 2.30
N ARG A 104 -12.32 -11.73 3.17
CA ARG A 104 -12.93 -11.40 4.46
C ARG A 104 -13.26 -9.92 4.62
N SER A 105 -12.76 -9.06 3.73
CA SER A 105 -13.03 -7.64 3.68
C SER A 105 -13.53 -7.24 2.29
N GLU A 106 -14.48 -6.31 2.24
CA GLU A 106 -14.93 -5.70 0.99
C GLU A 106 -13.98 -4.61 0.49
N VAL A 107 -12.99 -4.23 1.30
CA VAL A 107 -11.99 -3.22 0.94
C VAL A 107 -11.07 -3.77 -0.16
N PRO A 108 -10.90 -3.05 -1.29
CA PRO A 108 -10.07 -3.51 -2.39
C PRO A 108 -8.62 -3.67 -1.96
N VAL A 109 -8.02 -4.80 -2.37
CA VAL A 109 -6.60 -5.09 -2.15
C VAL A 109 -5.84 -4.86 -3.46
N ARG A 110 -4.81 -4.02 -3.40
CA ARG A 110 -3.87 -3.71 -4.49
C ARG A 110 -2.47 -4.20 -4.15
N TYR A 111 -1.69 -4.55 -5.17
CA TYR A 111 -0.31 -4.96 -5.05
C TYR A 111 0.62 -3.89 -5.59
N ALA A 112 1.43 -3.26 -4.72
CA ALA A 112 2.38 -2.23 -5.13
C ALA A 112 3.73 -2.82 -5.57
N ASP A 113 4.32 -2.30 -6.65
CA ASP A 113 5.66 -2.70 -7.08
C ASP A 113 6.72 -2.19 -6.08
N GLU A 114 7.41 -3.10 -5.41
CA GLU A 114 8.52 -2.73 -4.54
C GLU A 114 9.84 -2.62 -5.32
N ARG A 115 10.33 -1.39 -5.48
CA ARG A 115 11.73 -1.16 -5.89
C ARG A 115 12.59 -1.04 -4.64
N LEU A 116 13.25 -2.14 -4.28
CA LEU A 116 14.22 -2.31 -3.17
C LEU A 116 14.89 -1.01 -2.67
N THR A 117 14.24 -0.34 -1.71
CA THR A 117 14.81 0.74 -0.90
C THR A 117 15.52 0.22 0.36
N THR A 118 15.26 -1.05 0.72
CA THR A 118 15.78 -1.72 1.93
C THR A 118 17.30 -1.94 1.92
N VAL A 119 17.94 -2.08 0.76
CA VAL A 119 19.41 -2.23 0.70
C VAL A 119 20.11 -0.94 1.15
N ALA A 120 19.65 0.22 0.66
CA ALA A 120 20.21 1.51 1.04
C ALA A 120 19.93 1.82 2.53
N ALA A 121 18.70 1.56 2.99
CA ALA A 121 18.31 1.78 4.39
C ALA A 121 19.07 0.88 5.37
N THR A 122 19.26 -0.40 5.04
CA THR A 122 20.03 -1.35 5.87
C THR A 122 21.49 -0.94 5.96
N ASN A 123 22.09 -0.50 4.85
CA ASN A 123 23.47 -0.03 4.83
C ASN A 123 23.66 1.24 5.67
N ALA A 124 22.71 2.19 5.60
CA ALA A 124 22.74 3.42 6.40
C ALA A 124 22.62 3.14 7.92
N LEU A 125 21.74 2.23 8.33
CA LEU A 125 21.56 1.88 9.75
C LEU A 125 22.73 1.09 10.34
N ARG A 126 23.37 0.22 9.53
CA ARG A 126 24.62 -0.43 9.94
C ARG A 126 25.75 0.59 10.12
N ALA A 127 25.81 1.59 9.25
CA ALA A 127 26.81 2.66 9.34
C ALA A 127 26.60 3.59 10.55
N SER A 128 25.39 3.67 11.11
CA SER A 128 25.09 4.54 12.27
C SER A 128 25.29 3.88 13.64
N GLY A 129 25.76 2.62 13.71
CA GLY A 129 26.07 1.95 14.97
C GLY A 129 24.85 1.45 15.76
N VAL A 130 23.65 1.48 15.16
CA VAL A 130 22.43 0.93 15.76
C VAL A 130 22.50 -0.60 15.80
N SER A 131 22.10 -1.21 16.92
CA SER A 131 22.12 -2.67 17.06
C SER A 131 21.21 -3.33 16.01
N GLU A 132 21.61 -4.49 15.50
CA GLU A 132 20.89 -5.16 14.40
C GLU A 132 19.41 -5.42 14.75
N LYS A 133 19.12 -5.74 16.01
CA LYS A 133 17.74 -5.95 16.50
C LYS A 133 16.92 -4.65 16.51
N ALA A 134 17.49 -3.55 17.00
CA ALA A 134 16.80 -2.24 17.02
C ALA A 134 16.64 -1.67 15.60
N GLY A 135 17.67 -1.82 14.76
CA GLY A 135 17.64 -1.43 13.36
C GLY A 135 16.58 -2.20 12.58
N ARG A 136 16.39 -3.50 12.85
CA ARG A 136 15.38 -4.33 12.18
C ARG A 136 13.95 -3.81 12.42
N ALA A 137 13.59 -3.49 13.66
CA ALA A 137 12.26 -2.96 13.97
C ALA A 137 11.97 -1.63 13.24
N VAL A 138 12.96 -0.74 13.20
CA VAL A 138 12.88 0.53 12.46
C VAL A 138 12.77 0.29 10.95
N ILE A 139 13.55 -0.65 10.39
CA ILE A 139 13.50 -1.00 8.96
C ILE A 139 12.13 -1.57 8.57
N ASP A 140 11.59 -2.48 9.38
CA ASP A 140 10.34 -3.17 9.03
C ASP A 140 9.13 -2.22 9.10
N GLN A 141 9.10 -1.29 10.06
CA GLN A 141 8.09 -0.21 10.06
C GLN A 141 8.30 0.76 8.90
N ALA A 142 9.54 1.09 8.56
CA ALA A 142 9.86 1.97 7.44
C ALA A 142 9.47 1.36 6.08
N ALA A 143 9.51 0.03 5.93
CA ALA A 143 9.16 -0.65 4.70
C ALA A 143 7.68 -0.46 4.32
N ALA A 144 6.77 -0.73 5.26
CA ALA A 144 5.33 -0.54 5.03
C ALA A 144 4.97 0.92 4.72
N VAL A 145 5.61 1.87 5.41
CA VAL A 145 5.46 3.31 5.13
C VAL A 145 5.97 3.65 3.74
N ALA A 146 7.15 3.16 3.35
CA ALA A 146 7.73 3.44 2.04
C ALA A 146 6.88 2.86 0.89
N ILE A 147 6.35 1.65 1.07
CA ILE A 147 5.42 1.03 0.11
C ILE A 147 4.18 1.91 -0.06
N LEU A 148 3.55 2.29 1.05
CA LEU A 148 2.33 3.09 1.01
C LEU A 148 2.59 4.47 0.43
N GLN A 149 3.65 5.16 0.87
CA GLN A 149 3.99 6.49 0.37
C GLN A 149 4.22 6.46 -1.15
N SER A 150 4.97 5.47 -1.65
CA SER A 150 5.19 5.33 -3.09
C SER A 150 3.89 5.09 -3.86
N TRP A 151 2.92 4.39 -3.27
CA TRP A 151 1.59 4.20 -3.87
C TRP A 151 0.80 5.51 -3.91
N LEU A 152 0.79 6.26 -2.79
CA LEU A 152 0.10 7.56 -2.69
C LEU A 152 0.68 8.60 -3.65
N ASP A 153 2.00 8.68 -3.78
CA ASP A 153 2.67 9.57 -4.72
C ASP A 153 2.32 9.21 -6.17
N GLY A 154 2.31 7.91 -6.49
CA GLY A 154 1.89 7.42 -7.80
C GLY A 154 0.44 7.77 -8.12
N ARG A 155 -0.45 7.60 -7.13
CA ARG A 155 -1.87 7.97 -7.22
C ARG A 155 -2.03 9.47 -7.46
N ALA A 156 -1.35 10.31 -6.68
CA ALA A 156 -1.43 11.77 -6.82
C ALA A 156 -1.02 12.22 -8.23
N ASN A 157 0.07 11.68 -8.76
CA ASN A 157 0.52 11.95 -10.12
C ASN A 157 -0.50 11.50 -11.18
N ALA A 158 -1.10 10.31 -11.01
CA ALA A 158 -2.12 9.80 -11.92
C ALA A 158 -3.39 10.68 -11.94
N LEU A 159 -3.86 11.12 -10.77
CA LEU A 159 -5.03 12.00 -10.66
C LEU A 159 -4.77 13.39 -11.25
N ALA A 160 -3.58 13.96 -11.01
CA ALA A 160 -3.20 15.24 -11.62
C ALA A 160 -3.18 15.14 -13.16
N ALA A 161 -2.59 14.07 -13.71
CA ALA A 161 -2.55 13.85 -15.15
C ALA A 161 -3.95 13.66 -15.78
N GLN A 162 -4.91 13.10 -15.04
CA GLN A 162 -6.30 12.97 -15.50
C GLN A 162 -7.04 14.31 -15.51
N GLN A 163 -6.76 15.19 -14.54
CA GLN A 163 -7.35 16.54 -14.49
C GLN A 163 -6.85 17.40 -15.66
N ASP A 164 -5.55 17.35 -15.97
CA ASP A 164 -4.96 18.08 -17.09
C ASP A 164 -5.52 17.64 -18.46
N GLN A 165 -5.95 16.37 -18.56
CA GLN A 165 -6.56 15.82 -19.78
C GLN A 165 -8.05 16.15 -19.95
N ASN A 166 -8.71 16.75 -18.94
CA ASN A 166 -10.14 17.06 -19.00
C ASN A 166 -10.43 18.55 -18.68
N PRO A 167 -10.10 19.50 -19.58
CA PRO A 167 -10.12 20.94 -19.29
C PRO A 167 -11.52 21.60 -19.27
N THR A 168 -12.63 20.87 -19.40
CA THR A 168 -13.95 21.46 -19.72
C THR A 168 -14.84 21.83 -18.51
N SER A 169 -14.42 21.68 -17.25
CA SER A 169 -15.29 22.02 -16.10
C SER A 169 -15.10 23.43 -15.51
N ALA A 170 -14.32 24.30 -16.14
CA ALA A 170 -13.96 25.61 -15.60
C ALA A 170 -14.43 26.79 -16.48
N ASP A 171 -15.71 26.86 -16.87
CA ASP A 171 -16.39 28.16 -17.04
C ASP A 171 -17.93 28.05 -17.11
N PRO A 172 -18.67 28.32 -16.01
CA PRO A 172 -20.13 28.46 -16.06
C PRO A 172 -20.62 29.72 -16.78
N SER A 173 -19.74 30.66 -17.15
CA SER A 173 -20.14 31.98 -17.67
C SER A 173 -20.54 32.02 -19.16
N LEU A 174 -20.45 30.89 -19.88
CA LEU A 174 -20.81 30.80 -21.30
C LEU A 174 -22.26 30.33 -21.57
N LEU A 175 -23.06 30.08 -20.53
CA LEU A 175 -24.49 29.72 -20.65
C LEU A 175 -25.42 30.91 -20.38
N ASN A 176 -25.21 32.04 -21.05
CA ASN A 176 -26.32 32.98 -21.24
C ASN A 176 -26.08 33.87 -22.46
N ASN A 177 -26.73 33.53 -23.57
CA ASN A 177 -27.02 34.52 -24.60
C ASN A 177 -28.42 34.26 -25.17
N PRO A 178 -29.45 34.97 -24.68
CA PRO A 178 -30.75 34.97 -25.34
C PRO A 178 -30.63 35.79 -26.63
N LYS A 179 -30.64 35.11 -27.78
CA LYS A 179 -30.85 35.80 -29.06
C LYS A 179 -32.35 35.86 -29.35
N GLU A 180 -32.83 37.09 -29.29
CA GLU A 180 -34.07 37.63 -29.84
C GLU A 180 -34.45 37.03 -31.20
N ILE A 181 -35.73 36.65 -31.36
CA ILE A 181 -36.59 36.98 -32.51
C ILE A 181 -38.01 37.21 -31.98
#